data_AF-A0A917NUX5-F1
#
_entry.id   AF-A0A917NUX5-F1
#
_cell.length_a   1.000
_cell.length_b   1.000
_cell.length_c   1.000
_cell.angle_alpha   90.00
_cell.angle_beta   90.00
_cell.angle_gamma   90.00
#
_symmetry.space_group_name_H-M   'P 1'
#
loop_
_entity.id
_entity.type
_entity.pdbx_description
1 polymer ?
#
loop_
_entity_poly.entity_id
_entity_poly.type
_entity_poly.pdbx_seq_one_letter_code
_entity_poly.pdbx_strand_id
1 'polypeptide(L)'
;MTRQENSAAVGDAGAPTGPGADAVRRALRGPPGRVALRLAAPGLPARRRVALALLEEAGRPRGGSVIETAAGELLLTEAEAADGARVAALLERLLGAAPERLDLPDAVAILLTLPGLVPAAAANATAPLATRIEALADAVTLPALLRREGVLHLAAGAPQRLVLLRLRVPVEALAPHLGAAGADADLARHAHDRLCGRLLTELAEPPRRDELLGTIPTVPLLIDLPLALLPDMPVASGEDDAAAVAPALIATLSAAEAMADGLALRRAALRRAGWGLAVRGLDAAALALLVPEALPADLLLLRWSPAMAERTAASALRRVDPARLVLTRCDGAAALEWGVSVGITRFAGSWIEALLAARRMAACPQAGACTRSACAARAAAATPAGRAGCANLSLLAALLPMEAAP
;
A
#
# COMPACT_ATOMS: atom_id res chain seq x y z
N MET A 1 -48.00 34.58 21.04
CA MET A 1 -47.22 35.74 21.54
C MET A 1 -46.28 35.27 22.66
N THR A 2 -45.29 34.42 22.35
CA THR A 2 -44.43 33.77 23.37
C THR A 2 -43.03 33.46 22.82
N ARG A 3 -42.50 34.33 21.94
CA ARG A 3 -41.19 34.14 21.29
C ARG A 3 -40.14 35.19 21.66
N GLN A 4 -40.46 36.13 22.55
CA GLN A 4 -39.66 37.34 22.78
C GLN A 4 -38.94 37.38 24.13
N GLU A 5 -39.16 36.40 25.02
CA GLU A 5 -38.58 36.41 26.38
C GLU A 5 -37.22 35.68 26.51
N ASN A 6 -36.84 34.82 25.57
CA ASN A 6 -35.53 34.14 25.62
C ASN A 6 -34.36 34.93 25.00
N SER A 7 -34.60 36.12 24.44
CA SER A 7 -33.55 36.91 23.81
C SER A 7 -32.79 37.82 24.79
N ALA A 8 -33.27 37.98 26.03
CA ALA A 8 -32.73 38.96 26.97
C ALA A 8 -31.80 38.39 28.05
N ALA A 9 -31.65 37.07 28.18
CA ALA A 9 -30.87 36.44 29.26
C ALA A 9 -29.40 36.14 28.92
N VAL A 10 -28.94 36.39 27.69
CA VAL A 10 -27.51 36.32 27.34
C VAL A 10 -26.87 37.70 27.55
N GLY A 11 -27.05 38.25 28.75
CA GLY A 11 -26.43 39.48 29.20
C GLY A 11 -25.10 39.17 29.90
N ASP A 12 -24.01 39.59 29.28
CA ASP A 12 -22.68 39.87 29.87
C ASP A 12 -21.92 38.75 30.63
N ALA A 13 -22.41 37.52 30.64
CA ALA A 13 -21.65 36.38 31.15
C ALA A 13 -20.45 36.07 30.23
N GLY A 14 -19.29 36.61 30.58
CA GLY A 14 -17.94 36.20 30.13
C GLY A 14 -17.87 35.78 28.66
N ALA A 15 -17.85 36.74 27.74
CA ALA A 15 -17.70 36.42 26.32
C ALA A 15 -16.37 35.64 26.12
N PRO A 16 -16.38 34.52 25.38
CA PRO A 16 -15.16 33.80 25.08
C PRO A 16 -14.21 34.75 24.34
N THR A 17 -12.94 34.74 24.72
CA THR A 17 -11.91 35.57 24.10
C THR A 17 -11.03 34.69 23.20
N GLY A 18 -10.58 35.26 22.08
CA GLY A 18 -9.71 34.57 21.12
C GLY A 18 -10.36 34.31 19.75
N PRO A 19 -9.57 33.84 18.77
CA PRO A 19 -9.97 33.74 17.37
C PRO A 19 -11.10 32.73 17.10
N GLY A 20 -11.38 31.79 18.01
CA GLY A 20 -12.53 30.88 17.93
C GLY A 20 -13.83 31.39 18.55
N ALA A 21 -13.81 32.53 19.25
CA ALA A 21 -14.95 33.05 19.99
C ALA A 21 -16.17 33.38 19.11
N ASP A 22 -15.94 33.85 17.89
CA ASP A 22 -17.02 34.20 16.96
C ASP A 22 -17.80 32.98 16.47
N ALA A 23 -17.12 31.84 16.30
CA ALA A 23 -17.77 30.59 15.92
C ALA A 23 -18.69 30.08 17.04
N VAL A 24 -18.24 30.17 18.30
CA VAL A 24 -19.08 29.87 19.46
C VAL A 24 -20.25 30.85 19.53
N ARG A 25 -20.03 32.17 19.45
CA ARG A 25 -21.11 33.17 19.46
C ARG A 25 -22.16 32.93 18.37
N ARG A 26 -21.75 32.52 17.17
CA ARG A 26 -22.65 32.15 16.07
C ARG A 26 -23.48 30.92 16.43
N ALA A 27 -22.83 29.87 16.96
CA ALA A 27 -23.51 28.68 17.42
C ALA A 27 -24.57 29.02 18.49
N LEU A 28 -24.31 29.96 19.40
CA LEU A 28 -25.29 30.36 20.43
C LEU A 28 -26.52 31.09 19.88
N ARG A 29 -26.43 31.74 18.70
CA ARG A 29 -27.50 32.57 18.15
C ARG A 29 -28.45 31.87 17.18
N GLY A 30 -28.10 30.69 16.69
CA GLY A 30 -28.94 30.00 15.70
C GLY A 30 -30.15 29.26 16.31
N PRO A 31 -30.90 28.52 15.49
CA PRO A 31 -32.12 27.84 15.91
C PRO A 31 -31.88 26.72 16.95
N PRO A 32 -32.88 26.36 17.77
CA PRO A 32 -32.79 25.22 18.68
C PRO A 32 -32.67 23.89 17.91
N GLY A 33 -32.18 22.83 18.58
CA GLY A 33 -32.03 21.49 18.00
C GLY A 33 -30.70 21.25 17.26
N ARG A 34 -29.72 22.13 17.48
CA ARG A 34 -28.33 21.96 17.04
C ARG A 34 -27.50 21.32 18.15
N VAL A 35 -26.38 20.72 17.77
CA VAL A 35 -25.44 20.14 18.73
C VAL A 35 -24.01 20.58 18.47
N ALA A 36 -23.25 20.72 19.55
CA ALA A 36 -21.80 20.74 19.50
C ALA A 36 -21.24 19.36 19.88
N LEU A 37 -20.08 19.01 19.32
CA LEU A 37 -19.38 17.77 19.65
C LEU A 37 -18.00 18.10 20.18
N ARG A 38 -17.65 17.58 21.35
CA ARG A 38 -16.32 17.73 21.97
C ARG A 38 -15.62 16.37 22.07
N LEU A 39 -14.35 16.30 21.69
CA LEU A 39 -13.53 15.11 21.92
C LEU A 39 -12.07 15.46 22.19
N ALA A 40 -11.39 14.59 22.93
CA ALA A 40 -9.93 14.65 23.04
C ALA A 40 -9.27 14.47 21.66
N ALA A 41 -8.28 15.29 21.30
CA ALA A 41 -7.58 15.10 20.03
C ALA A 41 -6.85 13.76 20.01
N PRO A 42 -7.01 12.96 18.95
CA PRO A 42 -6.28 11.70 18.82
C PRO A 42 -4.77 11.92 18.78
N GLY A 43 -4.01 11.14 19.56
CA GLY A 43 -2.54 11.23 19.58
C GLY A 43 -1.88 10.79 18.26
N LEU A 44 -2.54 9.93 17.48
CA LEU A 44 -2.05 9.52 16.15
C LEU A 44 -2.43 10.55 15.08
N PRO A 45 -1.48 11.09 14.31
CA PRO A 45 -1.75 12.13 13.30
C PRO A 45 -2.80 11.73 12.26
N ALA A 46 -2.81 10.48 11.82
CA ALA A 46 -3.79 9.97 10.86
C ALA A 46 -5.21 9.99 11.44
N ARG A 47 -5.40 9.51 12.68
CA ARG A 47 -6.70 9.53 13.36
C ARG A 47 -7.19 10.95 13.61
N ARG A 48 -6.28 11.87 13.97
CA ARG A 48 -6.60 13.29 14.13
C ARG A 48 -7.09 13.91 12.81
N ARG A 49 -6.45 13.60 11.68
CA ARG A 49 -6.89 14.08 10.36
C ARG A 49 -8.29 13.58 10.00
N VAL A 50 -8.56 12.29 10.21
CA VAL A 50 -9.89 11.72 9.93
C VAL A 50 -10.94 12.32 10.86
N ALA A 51 -10.62 12.50 12.14
CA ALA A 51 -11.54 13.12 13.09
C ALA A 51 -11.90 14.56 12.70
N LEU A 52 -10.91 15.37 12.32
CA LEU A 52 -11.12 16.73 11.81
C LEU A 52 -12.03 16.73 10.57
N ALA A 53 -11.74 15.87 9.59
CA ALA A 53 -12.54 15.79 8.35
C ALA A 53 -14.00 15.42 8.62
N LEU A 54 -14.25 14.44 9.51
CA LEU A 54 -15.60 14.04 9.89
C LEU A 54 -16.37 15.17 10.61
N LEU A 55 -15.71 15.89 11.52
CA LEU A 55 -16.31 17.03 12.20
C LEU A 55 -16.61 18.18 11.24
N GLU A 56 -15.68 18.53 10.35
CA GLU A 56 -15.87 19.57 9.32
C GLU A 56 -17.03 19.23 8.38
N GLU A 57 -17.15 17.96 7.98
CA GLU A 57 -18.25 17.48 7.14
C GLU A 57 -19.60 17.63 7.82
N ALA A 58 -19.71 17.29 9.11
CA ALA A 58 -20.94 17.49 9.89
C ALA A 58 -21.27 18.97 10.15
N GLY A 59 -20.26 19.83 10.27
CA GLY A 59 -20.46 21.27 10.50
C GLY A 59 -20.88 22.05 9.25
N ARG A 60 -20.44 21.61 8.07
CA ARG A 60 -20.59 22.34 6.79
C ARG A 60 -22.03 22.78 6.47
N PRO A 61 -23.08 21.96 6.64
CA PRO A 61 -24.46 22.36 6.31
C PRO A 61 -24.97 23.56 7.10
N ARG A 62 -24.44 23.80 8.30
CA ARG A 62 -24.88 24.87 9.22
C ARG A 62 -23.83 25.94 9.47
N GLY A 63 -22.70 25.89 8.79
CA GLY A 63 -21.59 26.83 9.00
C GLY A 63 -20.82 26.58 10.31
N GLY A 64 -20.92 25.37 10.85
CA GLY A 64 -20.15 24.93 12.00
C GLY A 64 -18.66 24.92 11.70
N SER A 65 -17.87 25.27 12.70
CA SER A 65 -16.41 25.32 12.61
C SER A 65 -15.81 24.38 13.65
N VAL A 66 -14.67 23.79 13.31
CA VAL A 66 -13.89 22.97 14.25
C VAL A 66 -12.86 23.86 14.92
N ILE A 67 -12.84 23.86 16.24
CA ILE A 67 -11.92 24.63 17.06
C ILE A 67 -11.12 23.70 17.97
N GLU A 68 -9.88 24.07 18.25
CA GLU A 68 -9.03 23.37 19.21
C GLU A 68 -9.00 24.18 20.52
N THR A 69 -9.21 23.50 21.64
CA THR A 69 -9.14 24.10 22.98
C THR A 69 -7.70 24.15 23.47
N ALA A 70 -7.42 24.96 24.49
CA ALA A 70 -6.10 24.96 25.14
C ALA A 70 -5.70 23.60 25.73
N ALA A 71 -6.68 22.72 26.02
CA ALA A 71 -6.46 21.37 26.50
C ALA A 71 -6.14 20.36 25.37
N GLY A 72 -6.09 20.81 24.10
CA GLY A 72 -5.90 19.95 22.94
C GLY A 72 -7.14 19.12 22.60
N GLU A 73 -8.34 19.59 22.95
CA GLU A 73 -9.59 18.96 22.53
C GLU A 73 -10.06 19.56 21.20
N LEU A 74 -10.72 18.75 20.38
CA LEU A 74 -11.43 19.22 19.20
C LEU A 74 -12.89 19.48 19.56
N LEU A 75 -13.40 20.64 19.15
CA LEU A 75 -14.78 21.05 19.35
C LEU A 75 -15.39 21.45 18.01
N LEU A 76 -16.43 20.73 17.58
CA LEU A 76 -17.33 21.20 16.53
C LEU A 76 -18.38 22.11 17.14
N THR A 77 -18.42 23.37 16.71
CA THR A 77 -19.26 24.41 17.33
C THR A 77 -20.76 24.20 17.11
N GLU A 78 -21.13 23.64 15.96
CA GLU A 78 -22.52 23.34 15.64
C GLU A 78 -22.63 22.29 14.51
N ALA A 79 -23.63 21.42 14.62
CA ALA A 79 -24.10 20.50 13.61
C ALA A 79 -25.60 20.25 13.77
N GLU A 80 -26.25 19.71 12.74
CA GLU A 80 -27.59 19.17 12.90
C GLU A 80 -27.58 17.94 13.81
N ALA A 81 -28.64 17.73 14.60
CA ALA A 81 -28.70 16.63 15.57
C ALA A 81 -28.44 15.25 14.93
N ALA A 82 -28.95 15.01 13.72
CA ALA A 82 -28.79 13.77 12.97
C ALA A 82 -27.35 13.58 12.46
N ASP A 83 -26.76 14.61 11.84
CA ASP A 83 -25.37 14.58 11.38
C ASP A 83 -24.40 14.44 12.55
N GLY A 84 -24.65 15.16 13.65
CA GLY A 84 -23.87 15.06 14.88
C GLY A 84 -23.92 13.66 15.49
N ALA A 85 -25.09 13.01 15.52
CA ALA A 85 -25.21 11.62 15.98
C ALA A 85 -24.47 10.63 15.06
N ARG A 86 -24.58 10.80 13.73
CA ARG A 86 -23.87 9.97 12.74
C ARG A 86 -22.36 10.07 12.92
N VAL A 87 -21.84 11.29 13.03
CA VAL A 87 -20.40 11.53 13.22
C VAL A 87 -19.93 11.07 14.59
N ALA A 88 -20.73 11.23 15.65
CA ALA A 88 -20.39 10.69 16.96
C ALA A 88 -20.19 9.16 16.93
N ALA A 89 -21.09 8.42 16.28
CA ALA A 89 -20.96 6.97 16.12
C ALA A 89 -19.78 6.55 15.23
N LEU A 90 -19.41 7.38 14.23
CA LEU A 90 -18.20 7.16 13.43
C LEU A 90 -16.93 7.39 14.25
N LEU A 91 -16.89 8.47 15.03
CA LEU A 91 -15.76 8.83 15.89
C LEU A 91 -15.58 7.80 17.02
N GLU A 92 -16.66 7.31 17.62
CA GLU A 92 -16.60 6.25 18.62
C GLU A 92 -15.98 4.97 18.04
N ARG A 93 -16.41 4.53 16.85
CA ARG A 93 -15.81 3.37 16.18
C ARG A 93 -14.34 3.59 15.81
N LEU A 94 -13.99 4.81 15.40
CA LEU A 94 -12.64 5.16 14.97
C LEU A 94 -11.64 5.30 16.14
N LEU A 95 -12.10 5.87 17.25
CA LEU A 95 -11.26 6.29 18.36
C LEU A 95 -11.40 5.40 19.60
N GLY A 96 -12.46 4.60 19.68
CA GLY A 96 -12.80 3.78 20.84
C GLY A 96 -13.45 4.56 21.98
N ALA A 97 -13.80 5.83 21.77
CA ALA A 97 -14.48 6.68 22.73
C ALA A 97 -15.45 7.62 22.01
N ALA A 98 -16.68 7.72 22.52
CA ALA A 98 -17.69 8.61 21.97
C ALA A 98 -17.32 10.08 22.27
N PRO A 99 -17.49 11.01 21.31
CA PRO A 99 -17.40 12.42 21.59
C PRO A 99 -18.54 12.82 22.55
N GLU A 100 -18.26 13.77 23.42
CA GLU A 100 -19.28 14.40 24.25
C GLU A 100 -20.20 15.25 23.38
N ARG A 101 -21.50 14.99 23.50
CA ARG A 101 -22.55 15.72 22.80
C ARG A 101 -23.09 16.81 23.70
N LEU A 102 -23.11 18.04 23.18
CA LEU A 102 -23.61 19.23 23.85
C LEU A 102 -24.83 19.74 23.09
N ASP A 103 -26.04 19.51 23.61
CA ASP A 103 -27.27 19.98 22.97
C ASP A 103 -27.42 21.51 23.15
N LEU A 104 -27.68 22.22 22.06
CA LEU A 104 -27.82 23.68 22.04
C LEU A 104 -29.30 24.09 21.96
N PRO A 105 -29.74 25.04 22.81
CA PRO A 105 -28.93 25.97 23.62
C PRO A 105 -28.58 25.50 25.04
N ASP A 106 -29.04 24.35 25.53
CA ASP A 106 -28.93 24.01 26.96
C ASP A 106 -27.48 23.92 27.48
N ALA A 107 -26.53 23.59 26.61
CA ALA A 107 -25.11 23.50 26.93
C ALA A 107 -24.29 24.79 26.73
N VAL A 108 -24.94 25.96 26.55
CA VAL A 108 -24.24 27.26 26.34
C VAL A 108 -23.17 27.53 27.40
N ALA A 109 -23.49 27.32 28.69
CA ALA A 109 -22.59 27.64 29.79
C ALA A 109 -21.27 26.86 29.72
N ILE A 110 -21.32 25.62 29.23
CA ILE A 110 -20.13 24.78 29.05
C ILE A 110 -19.25 25.36 27.93
N LEU A 111 -19.85 25.76 26.80
CA LEU A 111 -19.09 26.34 25.68
C LEU A 111 -18.41 27.68 26.02
N LEU A 112 -19.04 28.50 26.85
CA LEU A 112 -18.50 29.81 27.27
C LEU A 112 -17.31 29.69 28.21
N THR A 113 -17.18 28.57 28.94
CA THR A 113 -16.09 28.35 29.91
C THR A 113 -14.84 27.72 29.31
N LEU A 114 -14.85 27.38 28.02
CA LEU A 114 -13.73 26.71 27.36
C LEU A 114 -12.54 27.68 27.15
N PRO A 115 -11.35 27.36 27.67
CA PRO A 115 -10.18 28.22 27.54
C PRO A 115 -9.50 28.07 26.16
N GLY A 116 -8.95 29.18 25.67
CA GLY A 116 -8.00 29.21 24.54
C GLY A 116 -8.55 28.62 23.26
N LEU A 117 -9.70 29.13 22.79
CA LEU A 117 -10.33 28.71 21.55
C LEU A 117 -9.55 29.23 20.35
N VAL A 118 -8.83 28.33 19.70
CA VAL A 118 -8.15 28.61 18.43
C VAL A 118 -8.89 27.87 17.34
N PRO A 119 -9.17 28.48 16.18
CA PRO A 119 -9.62 27.73 15.01
C PRO A 119 -8.67 26.56 14.82
N ALA A 120 -9.20 25.33 14.79
CA ALA A 120 -8.37 24.18 14.51
C ALA A 120 -7.76 24.48 13.16
N ALA A 121 -6.44 24.68 13.11
CA ALA A 121 -5.79 25.15 11.89
C ALA A 121 -6.16 24.13 10.81
N ALA A 122 -7.00 24.55 9.85
CA ALA A 122 -7.18 23.83 8.62
C ALA A 122 -5.78 23.77 8.03
N ALA A 123 -5.10 22.65 8.19
CA ALA A 123 -3.77 22.45 7.68
C ALA A 123 -3.84 22.82 6.19
N ASN A 124 -3.31 24.01 5.85
CA ASN A 124 -3.45 24.75 4.60
C ASN A 124 -4.44 24.17 3.59
N ALA A 125 -5.54 24.89 3.33
CA ALA A 125 -6.60 24.63 2.34
C ALA A 125 -6.14 24.57 0.86
N THR A 126 -5.06 23.86 0.60
CA THR A 126 -4.93 23.01 -0.57
C THR A 126 -6.00 21.93 -0.40
N ALA A 127 -6.75 21.56 -1.44
CA ALA A 127 -7.64 20.40 -1.38
C ALA A 127 -6.89 19.25 -0.66
N PRO A 128 -7.51 18.55 0.32
CA PRO A 128 -6.80 17.57 1.12
C PRO A 128 -5.99 16.69 0.18
N LEU A 129 -4.69 16.49 0.42
CA LEU A 129 -3.84 15.71 -0.50
C LEU A 129 -4.50 14.37 -0.89
N ALA A 130 -5.32 13.83 0.01
CA ALA A 130 -6.22 12.69 -0.22
C ALA A 130 -7.21 12.85 -1.39
N THR A 131 -7.87 14.00 -1.60
CA THR A 131 -8.85 14.17 -2.68
C THR A 131 -8.21 14.22 -4.07
N ARG A 132 -6.88 14.42 -4.15
CA ARG A 132 -6.13 14.47 -5.40
C ARG A 132 -5.34 13.19 -5.66
N ILE A 133 -5.23 12.28 -4.69
CA ILE A 133 -4.32 11.14 -4.78
C ILE A 133 -4.63 10.23 -5.98
N GLU A 134 -5.91 10.02 -6.28
CA GLU A 134 -6.35 9.21 -7.40
C GLU A 134 -5.97 9.86 -8.74
N ALA A 135 -6.27 11.15 -8.91
CA ALA A 135 -5.90 11.89 -10.12
C ALA A 135 -4.37 11.96 -10.30
N LEU A 136 -3.61 12.11 -9.21
CA LEU A 136 -2.14 12.07 -9.25
C LEU A 136 -1.63 10.69 -9.68
N ALA A 137 -2.18 9.61 -9.12
CA ALA A 137 -1.81 8.25 -9.49
C ALA A 137 -2.20 7.92 -10.94
N ASP A 138 -3.36 8.38 -11.40
CA ASP A 138 -3.84 8.16 -12.77
C ASP A 138 -3.02 8.93 -13.82
N ALA A 139 -2.54 10.12 -13.46
CA ALA A 139 -1.64 10.90 -14.32
C ALA A 139 -0.29 10.22 -14.54
N VAL A 140 0.08 9.24 -13.70
CA VAL A 140 1.34 8.51 -13.89
C VAL A 140 1.24 7.51 -15.04
N THR A 141 2.24 7.57 -15.93
CA THR A 141 2.45 6.59 -16.98
C THR A 141 3.01 5.30 -16.38
N LEU A 142 2.14 4.31 -16.15
CA LEU A 142 2.50 3.04 -15.51
C LEU A 142 3.73 2.36 -16.14
N PRO A 143 3.86 2.23 -17.47
CA PRO A 143 5.06 1.63 -18.08
C PRO A 143 6.37 2.31 -17.65
N ALA A 144 6.37 3.63 -17.41
CA ALA A 144 7.57 4.38 -17.01
C ALA A 144 8.03 4.06 -15.58
N LEU A 145 7.11 3.65 -14.70
CA LEU A 145 7.42 3.21 -13.34
C LEU A 145 7.69 1.71 -13.23
N LEU A 146 7.16 0.91 -14.15
CA LEU A 146 7.22 -0.54 -14.09
C LEU A 146 8.66 -1.04 -14.24
N ARG A 147 9.07 -1.90 -13.32
CA ARG A 147 10.35 -2.62 -13.33
C ARG A 147 10.12 -4.11 -13.51
N ARG A 148 11.00 -4.71 -14.31
CA ARG A 148 11.05 -6.14 -14.62
C ARG A 148 12.27 -6.74 -13.90
N GLU A 149 12.03 -7.58 -12.90
CA GLU A 149 13.08 -8.25 -12.14
C GLU A 149 13.02 -9.76 -12.42
N GLY A 150 14.11 -10.33 -12.94
CA GLY A 150 14.17 -11.77 -13.18
C GLY A 150 14.46 -12.56 -11.90
N VAL A 151 13.71 -13.63 -11.66
CA VAL A 151 14.05 -14.61 -10.63
C VAL A 151 14.79 -15.76 -11.28
N LEU A 152 16.04 -15.94 -10.88
CA LEU A 152 16.93 -16.95 -11.45
C LEU A 152 16.92 -18.21 -10.59
N HIS A 153 16.81 -19.36 -11.25
CA HIS A 153 17.09 -20.63 -10.61
C HIS A 153 18.59 -20.93 -10.67
N LEU A 154 19.18 -21.11 -9.49
CA LEU A 154 20.58 -21.46 -9.29
C LEU A 154 20.62 -22.73 -8.43
N ALA A 155 21.04 -23.84 -9.03
CA ALA A 155 21.25 -25.11 -8.35
C ALA A 155 22.56 -25.75 -8.83
N ALA A 156 23.25 -26.47 -7.94
CA ALA A 156 24.50 -27.13 -8.28
C ALA A 156 24.29 -28.14 -9.41
N GLY A 157 25.12 -28.06 -10.46
CA GLY A 157 25.06 -28.98 -11.60
C GLY A 157 23.89 -28.76 -12.58
N ALA A 158 23.02 -27.78 -12.35
CA ALA A 158 21.92 -27.46 -13.26
C ALA A 158 22.20 -26.16 -14.05
N PRO A 159 21.74 -26.06 -15.31
CA PRO A 159 21.84 -24.82 -16.07
C PRO A 159 21.03 -23.71 -15.39
N GLN A 160 21.58 -22.51 -15.42
CA GLN A 160 20.91 -21.32 -14.88
C GLN A 160 19.72 -20.98 -15.79
N ARG A 161 18.53 -20.84 -15.21
CA ARG A 161 17.32 -20.53 -15.98
C ARG A 161 16.44 -19.51 -15.28
N LEU A 162 15.80 -18.64 -16.06
CA LEU A 162 14.75 -17.76 -15.57
C LEU A 162 13.55 -18.63 -15.20
N VAL A 163 13.06 -18.48 -13.96
CA VAL A 163 11.91 -19.27 -13.48
C VAL A 163 10.69 -18.43 -13.17
N LEU A 164 10.87 -17.14 -12.87
CA LEU A 164 9.77 -16.18 -12.68
C LEU A 164 10.22 -14.83 -13.21
N LEU A 165 9.24 -14.01 -13.60
CA LEU A 165 9.44 -12.60 -13.85
C LEU A 165 8.63 -11.80 -12.85
N ARG A 166 9.28 -10.95 -12.06
CA ARG A 166 8.59 -10.04 -11.15
C ARG A 166 8.36 -8.69 -11.81
N LEU A 167 7.11 -8.26 -11.81
CA LEU A 167 6.69 -6.93 -12.24
C LEU A 167 6.42 -6.08 -11.01
N ARG A 168 7.13 -4.95 -10.89
CA ARG A 168 7.02 -4.08 -9.71
C ARG A 168 6.83 -2.64 -10.09
N VAL A 169 6.06 -1.95 -9.28
CA VAL A 169 5.98 -0.48 -9.24
C VAL A 169 6.70 -0.04 -7.96
N PRO A 170 7.99 0.32 -8.02
CA PRO A 170 8.73 0.70 -6.82
C PRO A 170 8.11 1.95 -6.19
N VAL A 171 7.84 1.92 -4.89
CA VAL A 171 7.21 3.04 -4.18
C VAL A 171 8.10 4.29 -4.21
N GLU A 172 9.43 4.08 -4.18
CA GLU A 172 10.43 5.14 -4.33
C GLU A 172 10.36 5.84 -5.69
N ALA A 173 9.97 5.12 -6.75
CA ALA A 173 9.80 5.70 -8.08
C ALA A 173 8.48 6.48 -8.20
N LEU A 174 7.51 6.16 -7.35
CA LEU A 174 6.21 6.83 -7.28
C LEU A 174 6.28 8.17 -6.53
N ALA A 175 7.13 8.29 -5.51
CA ALA A 175 7.22 9.47 -4.65
C ALA A 175 7.36 10.82 -5.39
N PRO A 176 8.20 10.96 -6.44
CA PRO A 176 8.31 12.22 -7.19
C PRO A 176 7.01 12.63 -7.89
N HIS A 177 6.17 11.67 -8.28
CA HIS A 177 4.90 11.94 -8.95
C HIS A 177 3.78 12.33 -7.99
N LEU A 178 3.86 11.90 -6.72
CA LEU A 178 2.87 12.21 -5.69
C LEU A 178 3.18 13.53 -4.96
N GLY A 179 4.41 14.04 -5.06
CA GLY A 179 4.85 15.24 -4.35
C GLY A 179 4.67 15.09 -2.83
N ALA A 180 4.07 16.09 -2.18
CA ALA A 180 3.81 16.05 -0.74
C ALA A 180 2.91 14.88 -0.30
N ALA A 181 2.03 14.38 -1.17
CA ALA A 181 1.18 13.23 -0.85
C ALA A 181 2.00 11.93 -0.69
N GLY A 182 3.17 11.84 -1.33
CA GLY A 182 4.07 10.69 -1.21
C GLY A 182 4.76 10.58 0.16
N ALA A 183 4.73 11.63 0.99
CA ALA A 183 5.26 11.60 2.35
C ALA A 183 4.29 10.93 3.35
N ASP A 184 3.00 10.85 3.01
CA ASP A 184 2.01 10.11 3.80
C ASP A 184 2.00 8.65 3.34
N ALA A 185 2.34 7.73 4.26
CA ALA A 185 2.48 6.32 3.96
C ALA A 185 1.16 5.65 3.51
N ASP A 186 0.02 6.14 3.97
CA ASP A 186 -1.29 5.58 3.62
C ASP A 186 -1.74 6.08 2.24
N LEU A 187 -1.50 7.36 1.92
CA LEU A 187 -1.74 7.89 0.59
C LEU A 187 -0.82 7.27 -0.46
N ALA A 188 0.47 7.10 -0.14
CA ALA A 188 1.42 6.43 -1.03
C ALA A 188 1.03 4.97 -1.29
N ARG A 189 0.56 4.25 -0.25
CA ARG A 189 0.06 2.88 -0.38
C ARG A 189 -1.20 2.83 -1.26
N HIS A 190 -2.17 3.71 -1.02
CA HIS A 190 -3.38 3.78 -1.83
C HIS A 190 -3.07 4.05 -3.31
N ALA A 191 -2.18 5.00 -3.60
CA ALA A 191 -1.73 5.26 -4.97
C ALA A 191 -1.03 4.05 -5.61
N HIS A 192 -0.20 3.33 -4.84
CA HIS A 192 0.44 2.09 -5.29
C HIS A 192 -0.59 0.99 -5.60
N ASP A 193 -1.54 0.74 -4.71
CA ASP A 193 -2.61 -0.25 -4.91
C ASP A 193 -3.44 0.07 -6.16
N ARG A 194 -3.76 1.35 -6.38
CA ARG A 194 -4.44 1.80 -7.61
C ARG A 194 -3.62 1.52 -8.87
N LEU A 195 -2.31 1.74 -8.84
CA LEU A 195 -1.42 1.40 -9.96
C LEU A 195 -1.32 -0.11 -10.20
N CYS A 196 -1.35 -0.93 -9.15
CA CYS A 196 -1.41 -2.38 -9.29
C CYS A 196 -2.72 -2.85 -9.92
N GLY A 197 -3.85 -2.23 -9.58
CA GLY A 197 -5.13 -2.47 -10.27
C GLY A 197 -5.07 -2.14 -11.75
N ARG A 198 -4.49 -0.98 -12.11
CA ARG A 198 -4.24 -0.61 -13.52
C ARG A 198 -3.33 -1.60 -14.23
N LEU A 199 -2.27 -2.07 -13.57
CA LEU A 199 -1.36 -3.08 -14.11
C LEU A 199 -2.08 -4.39 -14.45
N LEU A 200 -3.00 -4.85 -13.58
CA LEU A 200 -3.81 -6.03 -13.89
C LEU A 200 -4.67 -5.82 -15.14
N THR A 201 -5.31 -4.66 -15.27
CA THR A 201 -6.10 -4.33 -16.47
C THR A 201 -5.22 -4.32 -17.73
N GLU A 202 -4.04 -3.72 -17.68
CA GLU A 202 -3.11 -3.73 -18.82
C GLU A 202 -2.59 -5.13 -19.16
N LEU A 203 -2.37 -5.99 -18.17
CA LEU A 203 -1.95 -7.38 -18.39
C LEU A 203 -3.07 -8.28 -18.94
N ALA A 204 -4.34 -7.92 -18.69
CA ALA A 204 -5.49 -8.63 -19.24
C ALA A 204 -5.69 -8.34 -20.74
N GLU A 205 -5.23 -7.19 -21.22
CA GLU A 205 -5.27 -6.81 -22.63
C GLU A 205 -4.04 -7.36 -23.38
N PRO A 206 -4.18 -8.33 -24.31
CA PRO A 206 -3.04 -8.93 -25.01
C PRO A 206 -2.05 -7.94 -25.65
N PRO A 207 -2.48 -6.89 -26.40
CA PRO A 207 -1.53 -5.97 -27.01
C PRO A 207 -0.73 -5.15 -25.98
N ARG A 208 -1.37 -4.73 -24.87
CA ARG A 208 -0.68 -4.00 -23.80
C ARG A 208 0.25 -4.90 -23.01
N ARG A 209 -0.17 -6.13 -22.71
CA ARG A 209 0.67 -7.14 -22.09
C ARG A 209 1.93 -7.39 -22.92
N ASP A 210 1.79 -7.54 -24.23
CA ASP A 210 2.92 -7.79 -25.12
C ASP A 210 3.85 -6.56 -25.22
N GLU A 211 3.32 -5.35 -25.10
CA GLU A 211 4.13 -4.12 -24.99
C GLU A 211 4.93 -4.07 -23.66
N LEU A 212 4.29 -4.38 -22.53
CA LEU A 212 4.91 -4.36 -21.20
C LEU A 212 5.99 -5.43 -21.06
N LEU A 213 5.69 -6.65 -21.51
CA LEU A 213 6.58 -7.79 -21.39
C LEU A 213 7.63 -7.76 -22.51
N GLY A 214 7.21 -7.55 -23.76
CA GLY A 214 8.03 -7.83 -24.93
C GLY A 214 8.17 -9.34 -25.16
N THR A 215 9.25 -9.76 -25.82
CA THR A 215 9.54 -11.17 -26.13
C THR A 215 10.19 -11.89 -24.94
N ILE A 216 9.47 -12.00 -23.82
CA ILE A 216 9.94 -12.72 -22.61
C ILE A 216 9.57 -14.21 -22.75
N PRO A 217 10.43 -15.14 -22.31
CA PRO A 217 10.05 -16.55 -22.21
C PRO A 217 8.81 -16.73 -21.33
N THR A 218 8.00 -17.75 -21.64
CA THR A 218 6.77 -18.08 -20.91
C THR A 218 7.11 -18.57 -19.50
N VAL A 219 7.28 -17.63 -18.57
CA VAL A 219 7.49 -17.88 -17.14
C VAL A 219 6.36 -17.22 -16.34
N PRO A 220 5.99 -17.77 -15.17
CA PRO A 220 4.99 -17.13 -14.32
C PRO A 220 5.37 -15.70 -13.94
N LEU A 221 4.39 -14.80 -13.98
CA LEU A 221 4.56 -13.41 -13.60
C LEU A 221 4.23 -13.23 -12.12
N LEU A 222 5.16 -12.67 -11.37
CA LEU A 222 4.98 -12.32 -9.96
C LEU A 222 4.65 -10.84 -9.85
N ILE A 223 3.48 -10.51 -9.29
CA ILE A 223 2.97 -9.13 -9.24
C ILE A 223 2.66 -8.78 -7.78
N ASP A 224 3.08 -7.59 -7.33
CA ASP A 224 2.67 -7.06 -6.04
C ASP A 224 1.20 -6.65 -6.14
N LEU A 225 0.31 -7.35 -5.43
CA LEU A 225 -1.14 -7.15 -5.55
C LEU A 225 -1.78 -7.25 -4.16
N PRO A 226 -2.46 -6.21 -3.66
CA PRO A 226 -3.15 -6.29 -2.38
C PRO A 226 -4.31 -7.30 -2.43
N LEU A 227 -4.67 -7.85 -1.27
CA LEU A 227 -5.71 -8.86 -1.13
C LEU A 227 -7.06 -8.43 -1.73
N ALA A 228 -7.38 -7.13 -1.63
CA ALA A 228 -8.61 -6.54 -2.16
C ALA A 228 -8.73 -6.58 -3.68
N LEU A 229 -7.62 -6.74 -4.40
CA LEU A 229 -7.59 -6.81 -5.87
C LEU A 229 -7.48 -8.23 -6.42
N LEU A 230 -7.43 -9.25 -5.56
CA LEU A 230 -7.58 -10.63 -6.01
C LEU A 230 -8.98 -10.83 -6.64
N PRO A 231 -9.12 -11.70 -7.65
CA PRO A 231 -10.42 -11.99 -8.24
C PRO A 231 -11.32 -12.75 -7.26
N ASP A 232 -12.59 -12.40 -7.23
CA ASP A 232 -13.60 -13.14 -6.49
C ASP A 232 -14.00 -14.37 -7.30
N MET A 233 -13.49 -15.53 -6.88
CA MET A 233 -13.75 -16.79 -7.54
C MET A 233 -14.79 -17.57 -6.74
N PRO A 234 -15.84 -18.13 -7.39
CA PRO A 234 -16.81 -18.97 -6.70
C PRO A 234 -16.08 -20.18 -6.11
N VAL A 235 -16.22 -20.35 -4.80
CA VAL A 235 -15.71 -21.55 -4.11
C VAL A 235 -16.65 -22.70 -4.47
N ALA A 236 -16.26 -23.51 -5.46
CA ALA A 236 -17.05 -24.70 -5.77
C ALA A 236 -17.04 -25.66 -4.58
N SER A 237 -18.21 -26.14 -4.18
CA SER A 237 -18.48 -26.99 -3.02
C SER A 237 -18.14 -28.47 -3.20
N GLY A 238 -17.18 -28.80 -4.09
CA GLY A 238 -16.77 -30.17 -4.37
C GLY A 238 -15.26 -30.34 -4.33
N GLU A 239 -14.81 -31.46 -3.75
CA GLU A 239 -13.44 -31.99 -3.76
C GLU A 239 -13.03 -32.47 -5.16
N ASP A 240 -13.39 -31.74 -6.21
CA ASP A 240 -12.99 -32.08 -7.56
C ASP A 240 -11.53 -31.66 -7.75
N ASP A 241 -10.66 -32.65 -7.59
CA ASP A 241 -9.20 -32.63 -7.73
C ASP A 241 -8.80 -32.40 -9.19
N ALA A 242 -9.30 -31.32 -9.78
CA ALA A 242 -9.00 -30.91 -11.14
C ALA A 242 -7.49 -30.64 -11.23
N ALA A 243 -6.84 -31.31 -12.17
CA ALA A 243 -5.40 -31.26 -12.40
C ALA A 243 -4.86 -29.83 -12.24
N ALA A 244 -3.93 -29.66 -11.29
CA ALA A 244 -3.41 -28.36 -10.95
C ALA A 244 -2.76 -27.67 -12.16
N VAL A 245 -3.41 -26.61 -12.66
CA VAL A 245 -2.86 -25.75 -13.70
C VAL A 245 -1.65 -25.02 -13.10
N ALA A 246 -0.51 -25.06 -13.80
CA ALA A 246 0.65 -24.27 -13.41
C ALA A 246 0.30 -22.77 -13.45
N PRO A 247 0.59 -21.99 -12.39
CA PRO A 247 0.13 -20.62 -12.33
C PRO A 247 0.83 -19.76 -13.38
N ALA A 248 0.06 -19.00 -14.15
CA ALA A 248 0.59 -18.01 -15.08
C ALA A 248 0.86 -16.68 -14.37
N LEU A 249 0.05 -16.35 -13.37
CA LEU A 249 0.17 -15.16 -12.52
C LEU A 249 0.30 -15.58 -11.06
N ILE A 250 1.19 -14.93 -10.32
CA ILE A 250 1.38 -15.13 -8.89
C ILE A 250 1.21 -13.78 -8.19
N ALA A 251 0.16 -13.66 -7.39
CA ALA A 251 -0.12 -12.47 -6.61
C ALA A 251 0.70 -12.45 -5.32
N THR A 252 1.33 -11.33 -5.02
CA THR A 252 2.23 -11.19 -3.88
C THR A 252 1.61 -10.37 -2.77
N LEU A 253 1.21 -11.05 -1.70
CA LEU A 253 0.55 -10.51 -0.52
C LEU A 253 1.56 -10.18 0.58
N SER A 254 1.28 -9.15 1.39
CA SER A 254 2.00 -8.97 2.66
C SER A 254 1.72 -10.12 3.63
N ALA A 255 2.59 -10.30 4.63
CA ALA A 255 2.37 -11.33 5.66
C ALA A 255 1.03 -11.16 6.40
N ALA A 256 0.61 -9.92 6.67
CA ALA A 256 -0.67 -9.64 7.31
C ALA A 256 -1.86 -10.07 6.43
N GLU A 257 -1.83 -9.76 5.14
CA GLU A 257 -2.86 -10.18 4.19
C GLU A 257 -2.90 -11.70 4.00
N ALA A 258 -1.73 -12.35 4.03
CA ALA A 258 -1.64 -13.80 3.93
C ALA A 258 -2.27 -14.54 5.14
N MET A 259 -2.47 -13.84 6.25
CA MET A 259 -3.13 -14.37 7.45
C MET A 259 -4.62 -13.99 7.52
N ALA A 260 -5.17 -13.33 6.50
CA ALA A 260 -6.58 -12.98 6.47
C ALA A 260 -7.48 -14.23 6.45
N ASP A 261 -8.57 -14.17 7.21
CA ASP A 261 -9.55 -15.25 7.29
C ASP A 261 -10.12 -15.61 5.91
N GLY A 262 -10.32 -16.90 5.67
CA GLY A 262 -10.88 -17.41 4.42
C GLY A 262 -9.93 -17.43 3.22
N LEU A 263 -8.71 -16.87 3.32
CA LEU A 263 -7.74 -16.90 2.21
C LEU A 263 -7.35 -18.33 1.82
N ALA A 264 -7.21 -19.24 2.78
CA ALA A 264 -6.89 -20.64 2.51
C ALA A 264 -7.96 -21.32 1.62
N LEU A 265 -9.24 -21.02 1.87
CA LEU A 265 -10.36 -21.51 1.05
C LEU A 265 -10.34 -20.87 -0.35
N ARG A 266 -10.13 -19.55 -0.41
CA ARG A 266 -10.06 -18.78 -1.66
C ARG A 266 -8.89 -19.25 -2.55
N ARG A 267 -7.77 -19.65 -1.95
CA ARG A 267 -6.58 -20.16 -2.67
C ARG A 267 -6.89 -21.33 -3.58
N ALA A 268 -7.74 -22.27 -3.17
CA ALA A 268 -8.12 -23.42 -4.00
C ALA A 268 -8.85 -22.98 -5.28
N ALA A 269 -9.77 -22.02 -5.15
CA ALA A 269 -10.48 -21.44 -6.28
C ALA A 269 -9.54 -20.63 -7.20
N LEU A 270 -8.62 -19.85 -6.63
CA LEU A 270 -7.59 -19.10 -7.37
C LEU A 270 -6.67 -20.05 -8.16
N ARG A 271 -6.22 -21.15 -7.55
CA ARG A 271 -5.34 -22.12 -8.21
C ARG A 271 -5.99 -22.77 -9.43
N ARG A 272 -7.27 -23.13 -9.35
CA ARG A 272 -8.03 -23.63 -10.52
C ARG A 272 -8.16 -22.60 -11.64
N ALA A 273 -8.17 -21.32 -11.29
CA ALA A 273 -8.16 -20.20 -12.23
C ALA A 273 -6.76 -19.87 -12.78
N GLY A 274 -5.73 -20.65 -12.46
CA GLY A 274 -4.35 -20.43 -12.91
C GLY A 274 -3.60 -19.34 -12.15
N TRP A 275 -4.07 -18.98 -10.94
CA TRP A 275 -3.38 -18.05 -10.04
C TRP A 275 -2.57 -18.79 -8.98
N GLY A 276 -1.38 -18.29 -8.71
CA GLY A 276 -0.59 -18.62 -7.54
C GLY A 276 -0.61 -17.50 -6.50
N LEU A 277 -0.23 -17.82 -5.27
CA LEU A 277 -0.04 -16.85 -4.19
C LEU A 277 1.41 -16.87 -3.69
N ALA A 278 1.90 -15.69 -3.35
CA ALA A 278 3.20 -15.49 -2.75
C ALA A 278 3.09 -14.58 -1.52
N VAL A 279 3.90 -14.83 -0.49
CA VAL A 279 4.03 -13.92 0.66
C VAL A 279 5.33 -13.15 0.57
N ARG A 280 5.27 -11.81 0.58
CA ARG A 280 6.45 -10.92 0.60
C ARG A 280 6.77 -10.36 1.96
N GLY A 281 8.01 -9.89 2.07
CA GLY A 281 8.49 -9.13 3.22
C GLY A 281 8.89 -10.01 4.39
N LEU A 282 9.10 -11.31 4.18
CA LEU A 282 9.55 -12.24 5.20
C LEU A 282 11.05 -12.04 5.45
N ASP A 283 11.39 -11.28 6.49
CA ASP A 283 12.76 -11.12 6.98
C ASP A 283 12.97 -11.90 8.28
N ALA A 284 14.15 -11.74 8.90
CA ALA A 284 14.49 -12.45 10.12
C ALA A 284 13.51 -12.18 11.27
N ALA A 285 13.01 -10.94 11.38
CA ALA A 285 12.03 -10.57 12.41
C ALA A 285 10.66 -11.22 12.13
N ALA A 286 10.21 -11.23 10.88
CA ALA A 286 8.98 -11.94 10.51
C ALA A 286 9.09 -13.45 10.78
N LEU A 287 10.22 -14.07 10.45
CA LEU A 287 10.46 -15.50 10.69
C LEU A 287 10.54 -15.87 12.18
N ALA A 288 10.85 -14.91 13.06
CA ALA A 288 10.82 -15.13 14.51
C ALA A 288 9.40 -15.13 15.09
N LEU A 289 8.43 -14.54 14.39
CA LEU A 289 7.05 -14.36 14.86
C LEU A 289 6.05 -15.28 14.14
N LEU A 290 6.38 -15.71 12.93
CA LEU A 290 5.48 -16.47 12.06
C LEU A 290 5.94 -17.92 11.93
N VAL A 291 4.99 -18.81 11.64
CA VAL A 291 5.27 -20.19 11.22
C VAL A 291 5.18 -20.23 9.69
N PRO A 292 6.30 -20.17 8.95
CA PRO A 292 6.26 -19.93 7.50
C PRO A 292 5.61 -21.09 6.73
N GLU A 293 5.73 -22.31 7.25
CA GLU A 293 5.10 -23.50 6.68
C GLU A 293 3.58 -23.38 6.60
N ALA A 294 2.96 -22.74 7.61
CA ALA A 294 1.51 -22.58 7.74
C ALA A 294 0.92 -21.45 6.88
N LEU A 295 1.75 -20.60 6.26
CA LEU A 295 1.27 -19.52 5.42
C LEU A 295 0.61 -20.09 4.15
N PRO A 296 -0.63 -19.67 3.80
CA PRO A 296 -1.40 -20.21 2.68
C PRO A 296 -0.94 -19.64 1.33
N ALA A 297 0.31 -19.92 0.95
CA ALA A 297 0.92 -19.45 -0.30
C ALA A 297 1.79 -20.52 -0.97
N ASP A 298 1.94 -20.40 -2.28
CA ASP A 298 2.79 -21.28 -3.10
C ASP A 298 4.27 -20.88 -2.98
N LEU A 299 4.54 -19.57 -2.88
CA LEU A 299 5.89 -19.03 -2.72
C LEU A 299 6.05 -18.16 -1.45
N LEU A 300 7.22 -18.20 -0.85
CA LEU A 300 7.64 -17.37 0.27
C LEU A 300 8.86 -16.55 -0.15
N LEU A 301 8.68 -15.23 -0.25
CA LEU A 301 9.71 -14.30 -0.70
C LEU A 301 10.44 -13.77 0.52
N LEU A 302 11.58 -14.40 0.79
CA LEU A 302 12.46 -14.06 1.89
C LEU A 302 13.26 -12.81 1.53
N ARG A 303 13.28 -11.82 2.40
CA ARG A 303 14.06 -10.60 2.22
C ARG A 303 15.41 -10.78 2.88
N TRP A 304 16.46 -10.90 2.07
CA TRP A 304 17.83 -10.99 2.59
C TRP A 304 18.17 -9.79 3.48
N SER A 305 18.83 -10.10 4.60
CA SER A 305 19.55 -9.17 5.46
C SER A 305 20.58 -9.98 6.26
N PRO A 306 21.64 -9.36 6.81
CA PRO A 306 22.61 -10.08 7.64
C PRO A 306 21.99 -10.86 8.82
N ALA A 307 20.88 -10.38 9.39
CA ALA A 307 20.14 -11.06 10.46
C ALA A 307 19.57 -12.43 10.03
N MET A 308 19.39 -12.68 8.72
CA MET A 308 18.96 -13.99 8.22
C MET A 308 20.00 -15.08 8.46
N ALA A 309 21.29 -14.71 8.62
CA ALA A 309 22.37 -15.65 8.91
C ALA A 309 22.32 -16.19 10.35
N GLU A 310 21.47 -15.63 11.22
CA GLU A 310 21.26 -16.12 12.56
C GLU A 310 20.56 -17.50 12.57
N ARG A 311 20.88 -18.30 13.59
CA ARG A 311 20.34 -19.67 13.71
C ARG A 311 18.81 -19.73 13.80
N THR A 312 18.17 -18.68 14.32
CA THR A 312 16.71 -18.58 14.48
C THR A 312 16.01 -18.59 13.12
N ALA A 313 16.45 -17.77 12.17
CA ALA A 313 15.89 -17.71 10.82
C ALA A 313 16.08 -19.03 10.07
N ALA A 314 17.30 -19.59 10.08
CA ALA A 314 17.56 -20.91 9.47
C ALA A 314 16.70 -22.02 10.10
N SER A 315 16.46 -21.94 11.41
CA SER A 315 15.62 -22.90 12.13
C SER A 315 14.15 -22.85 11.71
N ALA A 316 13.60 -21.66 11.52
CA ALA A 316 12.22 -21.47 11.07
C ALA A 316 11.99 -22.05 9.65
N LEU A 317 13.03 -22.07 8.81
CA LEU A 317 12.96 -22.55 7.43
C LEU A 317 13.17 -24.06 7.27
N ARG A 318 13.72 -24.76 8.28
CA ARG A 318 14.04 -26.21 8.17
C ARG A 318 12.88 -27.11 7.76
N ARG A 319 11.65 -26.73 8.13
CA ARG A 319 10.44 -27.48 7.82
C ARG A 319 9.74 -27.02 6.55
N VAL A 320 10.21 -25.93 5.95
CA VAL A 320 9.61 -25.37 4.74
C VAL A 320 10.20 -26.08 3.55
N ASP A 321 9.34 -26.55 2.64
CA ASP A 321 9.78 -27.04 1.34
C ASP A 321 10.64 -25.97 0.62
N PRO A 322 11.93 -26.26 0.32
CA PRO A 322 12.81 -25.32 -0.37
C PRO A 322 12.27 -24.89 -1.73
N ALA A 323 11.42 -25.71 -2.37
CA ALA A 323 10.76 -25.35 -3.62
C ALA A 323 9.69 -24.25 -3.45
N ARG A 324 9.31 -23.86 -2.23
CA ARG A 324 8.48 -22.67 -1.96
C ARG A 324 9.31 -21.40 -1.76
N LEU A 325 10.61 -21.52 -1.53
CA LEU A 325 11.44 -20.38 -1.12
C LEU A 325 12.00 -19.60 -2.31
N VAL A 326 11.96 -18.27 -2.20
CA VAL A 326 12.64 -17.33 -3.10
C VAL A 326 13.41 -16.33 -2.24
N LEU A 327 14.73 -16.26 -2.41
CA LEU A 327 15.53 -15.23 -1.75
C LEU A 327 15.54 -13.95 -2.59
N THR A 328 14.97 -12.89 -2.04
CA THR A 328 14.91 -11.56 -2.63
C THR A 328 15.92 -10.63 -1.97
N ARG A 329 16.24 -9.51 -2.64
CA ARG A 329 17.32 -8.58 -2.24
C ARG A 329 18.69 -9.26 -2.11
N CYS A 330 18.96 -10.27 -2.93
CA CYS A 330 20.31 -10.80 -3.09
C CYS A 330 21.23 -9.69 -3.61
N ASP A 331 22.10 -9.19 -2.75
CA ASP A 331 22.95 -8.03 -3.00
C ASP A 331 24.45 -8.39 -3.07
N GLY A 332 24.82 -9.63 -2.77
CA GLY A 332 26.19 -10.11 -2.88
C GLY A 332 26.35 -11.60 -2.60
N ALA A 333 27.62 -12.04 -2.52
CA ALA A 333 28.00 -13.44 -2.31
C ALA A 333 27.45 -14.01 -1.00
N ALA A 334 27.47 -13.25 0.10
CA ALA A 334 26.95 -13.70 1.40
C ALA A 334 25.47 -14.10 1.34
N ALA A 335 24.65 -13.38 0.57
CA ALA A 335 23.23 -13.71 0.37
C ALA A 335 23.07 -15.04 -0.37
N LEU A 336 23.87 -15.26 -1.42
CA LEU A 336 23.86 -16.50 -2.19
C LEU A 336 24.35 -17.69 -1.36
N GLU A 337 25.48 -17.55 -0.69
CA GLU A 337 26.08 -18.60 0.14
C GLU A 337 25.11 -19.03 1.26
N TRP A 338 24.52 -18.06 1.95
CA TRP A 338 23.50 -18.34 2.95
C TRP A 338 22.29 -19.05 2.32
N GLY A 339 21.74 -18.52 1.22
CA GLY A 339 20.57 -19.11 0.58
C GLY A 339 20.80 -20.55 0.12
N VAL A 340 21.96 -20.83 -0.48
CA VAL A 340 22.38 -22.18 -0.86
C VAL A 340 22.51 -23.08 0.37
N SER A 341 23.10 -22.59 1.47
CA SER A 341 23.28 -23.38 2.70
C SER A 341 21.97 -23.84 3.34
N VAL A 342 20.87 -23.10 3.11
CA VAL A 342 19.51 -23.46 3.57
C VAL A 342 18.66 -24.12 2.48
N GLY A 343 19.25 -24.46 1.33
CA GLY A 343 18.59 -25.19 0.24
C GLY A 343 17.78 -24.33 -0.74
N ILE A 344 17.85 -23.00 -0.66
CA ILE A 344 17.15 -22.11 -1.59
C ILE A 344 17.81 -22.20 -2.97
N THR A 345 16.98 -22.33 -4.00
CA THR A 345 17.43 -22.40 -5.40
C THR A 345 16.90 -21.27 -6.27
N ARG A 346 16.09 -20.35 -5.74
CA ARG A 346 15.52 -19.22 -6.49
C ARG A 346 15.96 -17.89 -5.89
N PHE A 347 16.56 -17.04 -6.72
CA PHE A 347 17.21 -15.82 -6.26
C PHE A 347 16.79 -14.62 -7.10
N ALA A 348 16.60 -13.47 -6.44
CA ALA A 348 16.32 -12.18 -7.04
C ALA A 348 17.01 -11.05 -6.26
N GLY A 349 17.40 -9.99 -6.96
CA GLY A 349 18.08 -8.82 -6.37
C GLY A 349 19.14 -8.24 -7.30
N SER A 350 19.78 -7.16 -6.88
CA SER A 350 20.77 -6.43 -7.68
C SER A 350 21.96 -7.29 -8.10
N TRP A 351 22.38 -8.25 -7.27
CA TRP A 351 23.43 -9.20 -7.64
C TRP A 351 22.98 -10.13 -8.77
N ILE A 352 21.74 -10.60 -8.72
CA ILE A 352 21.15 -11.45 -9.78
C ILE A 352 20.97 -10.66 -11.07
N GLU A 353 20.53 -9.41 -11.00
CA GLU A 353 20.43 -8.53 -12.16
C GLU A 353 21.79 -8.27 -12.81
N ALA A 354 22.85 -8.08 -12.00
CA ALA A 354 24.21 -7.96 -12.47
C ALA A 354 24.71 -9.25 -13.14
N LEU A 355 24.39 -10.41 -12.58
CA LEU A 355 24.70 -11.71 -13.17
C LEU A 355 24.00 -11.90 -14.52
N LEU A 356 22.69 -11.62 -14.59
CA LEU A 356 21.90 -11.66 -15.83
C LEU A 356 22.48 -10.70 -16.89
N ALA A 357 22.86 -9.49 -16.48
CA ALA A 357 23.51 -8.52 -17.37
C ALA A 357 24.86 -9.01 -17.88
N ALA A 358 25.68 -9.63 -17.02
CA ALA A 358 26.96 -10.21 -17.44
C ALA A 358 26.76 -11.33 -18.47
N ARG A 359 25.77 -12.22 -18.27
CA ARG A 359 25.43 -13.28 -19.24
C ARG A 359 24.97 -12.71 -20.57
N ARG A 360 24.10 -11.70 -20.56
CA ARG A 360 23.69 -11.00 -21.79
C ARG A 360 24.88 -10.34 -22.49
N MET A 361 25.73 -9.64 -21.75
CA MET A 361 26.91 -8.98 -22.33
C MET A 361 27.89 -9.98 -22.94
N ALA A 362 28.10 -11.14 -22.32
CA ALA A 362 28.95 -12.19 -22.89
C ALA A 362 28.43 -12.72 -24.25
N ALA A 363 27.11 -12.72 -24.46
CA ALA A 363 26.48 -13.11 -25.72
C ALA A 363 26.22 -11.94 -26.69
N CYS A 364 26.53 -10.69 -26.30
CA CYS A 364 26.19 -9.51 -27.08
C CYS A 364 27.38 -9.03 -27.93
N PRO A 365 27.26 -8.98 -29.27
CA PRO A 365 28.33 -8.46 -30.12
C PRO A 365 28.63 -6.97 -29.89
N GLN A 366 27.70 -6.23 -29.27
CA GLN A 366 27.80 -4.80 -28.98
C GLN A 366 28.11 -4.50 -27.51
N ALA A 367 28.60 -5.50 -26.75
CA ALA A 367 28.83 -5.37 -25.31
C ALA A 367 29.83 -4.26 -24.94
N GLY A 368 30.80 -3.97 -25.81
CA GLY A 368 31.80 -2.91 -25.59
C GLY A 368 31.22 -1.50 -25.48
N ALA A 369 30.00 -1.27 -25.98
CA ALA A 369 29.29 0.01 -25.89
C ALA A 369 28.43 0.17 -24.62
N CYS A 370 28.51 -0.77 -23.68
CA CYS A 370 27.62 -0.81 -22.51
C CYS A 370 28.36 -1.21 -21.24
N THR A 371 28.00 -0.61 -20.11
CA THR A 371 28.41 -1.11 -18.79
C THR A 371 27.42 -2.18 -18.30
N ARG A 372 27.86 -3.02 -17.37
CA ARG A 372 26.98 -4.03 -16.74
C ARG A 372 25.76 -3.39 -16.07
N SER A 373 25.96 -2.28 -15.37
CA SER A 373 24.88 -1.52 -14.72
C SER A 373 23.90 -0.93 -15.75
N ALA A 374 24.39 -0.39 -16.86
CA ALA A 374 23.53 0.11 -17.93
C ALA A 374 22.74 -1.02 -18.61
N CYS A 375 23.35 -2.18 -18.84
CA CYS A 375 22.66 -3.35 -19.37
C CYS A 375 21.57 -3.87 -18.41
N ALA A 376 21.86 -3.91 -17.10
CA ALA A 376 20.90 -4.29 -16.07
C ALA A 376 19.72 -3.30 -16.01
N ALA A 377 20.00 -2.00 -15.93
CA ALA A 377 18.98 -0.95 -15.85
C ALA A 377 18.05 -0.93 -17.08
N ARG A 378 18.61 -1.07 -18.29
CA ARG A 378 17.82 -1.17 -19.53
C ARG A 378 16.98 -2.45 -19.56
N ALA A 379 17.52 -3.58 -19.12
CA ALA A 379 16.76 -4.83 -19.05
C ALA A 379 15.60 -4.74 -18.05
N ALA A 380 15.79 -4.02 -16.93
CA ALA A 380 14.73 -3.84 -15.94
C ALA A 380 13.63 -2.86 -16.40
N ALA A 381 13.88 -2.01 -17.41
CA ALA A 381 12.88 -1.06 -17.90
C ALA A 381 11.76 -1.75 -18.69
N ALA A 382 10.51 -1.37 -18.43
CA ALA A 382 9.37 -1.81 -19.24
C ALA A 382 9.23 -1.01 -20.54
N THR A 383 9.59 0.28 -20.58
CA THR A 383 9.40 1.14 -21.77
C THR A 383 10.51 1.08 -22.81
N PRO A 384 10.21 1.41 -24.09
CA PRO A 384 11.23 1.66 -25.11
C PRO A 384 12.22 2.76 -24.72
N ALA A 385 11.75 3.86 -24.11
CA ALA A 385 12.60 4.97 -23.67
C ALA A 385 13.63 4.53 -22.63
N GLY A 386 13.24 3.70 -21.65
CA GLY A 386 14.17 3.14 -20.66
C GLY A 386 15.14 2.11 -21.23
N ARG A 387 14.88 1.58 -22.43
CA ARG A 387 15.75 0.66 -23.17
C ARG A 387 16.62 1.36 -24.23
N ALA A 388 16.49 2.68 -24.37
CA ALA A 388 17.20 3.47 -25.36
C ALA A 388 18.73 3.27 -25.26
N GLY A 389 19.39 3.33 -26.41
CA GLY A 389 20.84 3.09 -26.55
C GLY A 389 21.25 1.61 -26.53
N CYS A 390 20.31 0.66 -26.43
CA CYS A 390 20.59 -0.76 -26.67
C CYS A 390 20.47 -1.10 -28.16
N ALA A 391 21.57 -1.54 -28.77
CA ALA A 391 21.59 -1.98 -30.17
C ALA A 391 21.05 -3.41 -30.38
N ASN A 392 20.78 -4.16 -29.30
CA ASN A 392 20.29 -5.54 -29.36
C ASN A 392 19.08 -5.74 -28.43
N LEU A 393 17.93 -5.21 -28.85
CA LEU A 393 16.70 -5.21 -28.06
C LEU A 393 16.11 -6.61 -27.85
N SER A 394 16.32 -7.54 -28.78
CA SER A 394 15.84 -8.93 -28.64
C SER A 394 16.56 -9.64 -27.51
N LEU A 395 17.90 -9.55 -27.44
CA LEU A 395 18.69 -10.11 -26.34
C LEU A 395 18.37 -9.44 -25.00
N LEU A 396 18.07 -8.13 -25.02
CA LEU A 396 17.66 -7.40 -23.82
C LEU A 396 16.29 -7.88 -23.31
N ALA A 397 15.35 -8.15 -24.21
CA ALA A 397 14.01 -8.61 -23.87
C ALA A 397 13.97 -10.06 -23.36
N ALA A 398 14.82 -10.94 -23.87
CA ALA A 398 14.89 -12.34 -23.44
C ALA A 398 15.37 -12.54 -21.99
N LEU A 399 16.01 -11.51 -21.38
CA LEU A 399 16.65 -11.48 -20.06
C LEU A 399 17.83 -12.45 -19.86
N LEU A 400 17.75 -13.65 -20.40
CA LEU A 400 18.86 -14.58 -20.56
C LEU A 400 19.04 -14.86 -22.05
N PRO A 401 20.29 -14.96 -22.55
CA PRO A 401 20.50 -15.57 -23.85
C PRO A 401 19.94 -16.99 -23.82
N MET A 402 19.24 -17.39 -24.88
CA MET A 402 18.92 -18.80 -25.07
C MET A 402 20.25 -19.54 -25.20
N GLU A 403 20.50 -20.51 -24.32
CA GLU A 403 21.60 -21.45 -24.56
C GLU A 403 21.29 -22.13 -25.89
N ALA A 404 22.22 -22.04 -26.85
CA ALA A 404 22.15 -22.89 -28.03
C ALA A 404 22.04 -24.32 -27.53
N ALA A 405 20.98 -25.03 -27.92
CA ALA A 405 20.86 -26.45 -27.64
C ALA A 405 22.16 -27.14 -28.11
N PRO A 406 22.77 -28.00 -27.29
CA PRO A 406 24.01 -28.67 -27.63
C PRO A 406 23.91 -29.50 -28.91
#